data_AF-A0A2T1GGB5-F1
#
_entry.id   AF-A0A2T1GGB5-F1
#
_cell.length_a   1.000
_cell.length_b   1.000
_cell.length_c   1.000
_cell.angle_alpha   90.00
_cell.angle_beta   90.00
_cell.angle_gamma   90.00
#
_symmetry.space_group_name_H-M   'P 1'
#
loop_
_entity.id
_entity.type
_entity.pdbx_description
1 polymer ?
#
loop_
_entity_poly.entity_id
_entity_poly.type
_entity_poly.pdbx_seq_one_letter_code
_entity_poly.pdbx_strand_id
1 'polypeptide(L)'
;MSEIINENFIDTDVDILSLYTGKKDEYLQNKEAVERLKQESDLLAKIILGGTVASSMLGLFSVINPALSLGGVALSGILTQSDYLWRVRRLYLVAKTILEEFGDENVTIVPRVKTNSAIIDLFVRMPDRRIFALMVRSSEDASIKWNENLQDFFVTKKGKNPKRYNHLTKTIEQLNTLLDLRKDRHPLMGNSYSERNAPIIKAIVLAQGAKIAATNAPEQWIEFGRARVLKVRTTSIAYVVEYDDLIKFMLLPEK
;
A
#
# COMPACT_ATOMS: atom_id res chain seq x y z
N MET A 1 32.88 5.54 33.98
CA MET A 1 31.93 4.97 34.96
C MET A 1 30.65 5.80 34.86
N SER A 2 29.83 5.75 33.82
CA SER A 2 29.18 4.61 33.13
C SER A 2 28.35 3.76 34.08
N GLU A 3 27.19 4.28 34.46
CA GLU A 3 26.04 3.45 34.82
C GLU A 3 25.11 3.41 33.62
N ILE A 4 24.94 2.20 33.12
CA ILE A 4 24.21 1.82 31.93
C ILE A 4 22.73 1.91 32.29
N ILE A 5 22.03 2.91 31.74
CA ILE A 5 20.57 2.87 31.69
C ILE A 5 20.22 1.84 30.63
N ASN A 6 19.67 0.73 31.11
CA ASN A 6 19.21 -0.40 30.34
C ASN A 6 18.06 0.06 29.43
N GLU A 7 18.33 0.28 28.14
CA GLU A 7 17.36 0.63 27.09
C GLU A 7 16.44 -0.56 26.70
N ASN A 8 15.92 -1.27 27.69
CA ASN A 8 14.84 -2.25 27.51
C ASN A 8 13.48 -1.62 27.85
N PHE A 9 13.22 -0.45 27.30
CA PHE A 9 11.93 0.22 27.44
C PHE A 9 11.20 0.24 26.10
N ILE A 10 10.11 -0.54 26.06
CA ILE A 10 8.96 -0.46 25.15
C ILE A 10 9.09 -1.21 23.83
N ASP A 11 9.05 -2.55 23.92
CA ASP A 11 8.60 -3.48 22.86
C ASP A 11 7.06 -3.42 22.70
N THR A 12 6.52 -2.20 22.64
CA THR A 12 5.12 -1.90 22.27
C THR A 12 5.17 -0.77 21.27
N ASP A 13 5.72 -1.11 20.11
CA ASP A 13 5.53 -0.34 18.88
C ASP A 13 4.05 -0.51 18.51
N VAL A 14 3.20 0.25 19.22
CA VAL A 14 1.80 0.43 18.90
C VAL A 14 1.78 0.81 17.44
N ASP A 15 1.36 -0.13 16.60
CA ASP A 15 1.42 0.03 15.16
C ASP A 15 0.29 0.96 14.74
N ILE A 16 0.58 2.25 14.90
CA ILE A 16 -0.24 3.43 14.64
C ILE A 16 -0.79 3.43 13.20
N LEU A 17 -0.10 2.72 12.32
CA LEU A 17 -0.41 2.64 10.90
C LEU A 17 -1.19 1.36 10.58
N SER A 18 -1.00 0.25 11.28
CA SER A 18 -1.85 -0.92 11.08
C SER A 18 -3.31 -0.60 11.43
N LEU A 19 -4.26 -1.16 10.69
CA LEU A 19 -5.65 -1.24 11.13
C LEU A 19 -5.73 -2.24 12.29
N TYR A 20 -5.16 -1.85 13.42
CA TYR A 20 -4.93 -2.71 14.58
C TYR A 20 -6.25 -3.26 15.12
N THR A 21 -6.36 -4.57 15.17
CA THR A 21 -7.55 -5.30 15.63
C THR A 21 -7.50 -5.67 17.11
N GLY A 22 -6.37 -5.41 17.79
CA GLY A 22 -6.16 -5.84 19.18
C GLY A 22 -5.41 -7.17 19.34
N LYS A 23 -5.23 -7.95 18.26
CA LYS A 23 -4.45 -9.20 18.30
C LYS A 23 -3.32 -9.21 17.28
N LYS A 24 -2.23 -9.88 17.64
CA LYS A 24 -1.08 -10.07 16.75
C LYS A 24 -1.51 -10.86 15.50
N ASP A 25 -1.09 -10.38 14.33
CA ASP A 25 -1.32 -11.00 13.02
C ASP A 25 -2.80 -11.11 12.58
N GLU A 26 -3.70 -10.40 13.27
CA GLU A 26 -5.11 -10.28 12.91
C GLU A 26 -5.36 -8.94 12.23
N TYR A 27 -5.89 -8.99 11.00
CA TYR A 27 -6.11 -7.81 10.16
C TYR A 27 -7.59 -7.64 9.86
N LEU A 28 -8.07 -6.39 9.86
CA LEU A 28 -9.38 -6.07 9.30
C LEU A 28 -9.42 -6.41 7.82
N GLN A 29 -10.58 -6.89 7.36
CA GLN A 29 -10.77 -7.32 5.97
C GLN A 29 -11.97 -6.62 5.33
N ASN A 30 -11.93 -6.52 4.01
CA ASN A 30 -13.04 -6.12 3.14
C ASN A 30 -13.79 -4.86 3.61
N LYS A 31 -15.13 -4.90 3.69
CA LYS A 31 -15.98 -3.75 4.02
C LYS A 31 -15.61 -3.10 5.35
N GLU A 32 -15.30 -3.89 6.37
CA GLU A 32 -14.88 -3.36 7.67
C GLU A 32 -13.58 -2.56 7.55
N ALA A 33 -12.59 -3.12 6.83
CA ALA A 33 -11.32 -2.43 6.59
C ALA A 33 -11.50 -1.17 5.74
N VAL A 34 -12.33 -1.20 4.70
CA VAL A 34 -12.60 -0.07 3.81
C VAL A 34 -13.33 1.06 4.54
N GLU A 35 -14.35 0.74 5.34
CA GLU A 35 -15.07 1.75 6.13
C GLU A 35 -14.13 2.36 7.17
N ARG A 36 -13.24 1.56 7.75
CA ARG A 36 -12.27 2.04 8.72
C ARG A 36 -11.23 2.99 8.11
N LEU A 37 -10.80 2.74 6.86
CA LEU A 37 -9.95 3.67 6.09
C LEU A 37 -10.70 4.95 5.72
N LYS A 38 -12.00 4.86 5.39
CA LYS A 38 -12.85 6.01 5.11
C LYS A 38 -12.98 6.92 6.33
N GLN A 39 -13.31 6.36 7.49
CA GLN A 39 -13.42 7.09 8.75
C GLN A 39 -12.10 7.80 9.11
N GLU A 40 -10.96 7.13 8.91
CA GLU A 40 -9.63 7.72 9.14
C GLU A 40 -9.35 8.87 8.17
N SER A 41 -9.63 8.69 6.87
CA SER A 41 -9.50 9.73 5.85
C SER A 41 -10.39 10.95 6.15
N ASP A 42 -11.64 10.72 6.51
CA ASP A 42 -12.61 11.78 6.81
C ASP A 42 -12.23 12.53 8.09
N LEU A 43 -11.73 11.83 9.11
CA LEU A 43 -11.23 12.46 10.33
C LEU A 43 -10.00 13.33 10.04
N LEU A 44 -9.02 12.80 9.31
CA LEU A 44 -7.82 13.55 8.93
C LEU A 44 -8.19 14.82 8.13
N ALA A 45 -9.14 14.72 7.20
CA ALA A 45 -9.62 15.86 6.43
C ALA A 45 -10.27 16.93 7.32
N LYS A 46 -11.12 16.50 8.28
CA LYS A 46 -11.74 17.41 9.25
C LYS A 46 -10.72 18.10 10.14
N ILE A 47 -9.70 17.39 10.60
CA ILE A 47 -8.64 17.97 11.45
C ILE A 47 -7.85 19.04 10.68
N ILE A 48 -7.44 18.74 9.44
CA ILE A 48 -6.66 19.67 8.61
C ILE A 48 -7.49 20.91 8.26
N LEU A 49 -8.75 20.73 7.86
CA LEU A 49 -9.63 21.85 7.49
C LEU A 49 -10.14 22.65 8.71
N GLY A 50 -10.30 21.99 9.85
CA GLY A 50 -10.85 22.57 11.07
C GLY A 50 -9.82 23.21 12.01
N GLY A 51 -8.52 23.20 11.66
CA GLY A 51 -7.46 23.83 12.48
C GLY A 51 -7.35 23.25 13.89
N THR A 52 -7.72 21.98 14.08
CA THR A 52 -7.88 21.36 15.39
C THR A 52 -6.53 21.15 16.08
N VAL A 53 -6.37 21.60 17.34
CA VAL A 53 -5.11 21.52 18.09
C VAL A 53 -4.73 20.06 18.44
N ALA A 54 -3.43 19.79 18.54
CA ALA A 54 -2.85 18.44 18.68
C ALA A 54 -3.43 17.59 19.84
N SER A 55 -3.89 18.22 20.93
CA SER A 55 -4.50 17.54 22.09
C SER A 55 -5.88 16.94 21.77
N SER A 56 -6.71 17.65 21.01
CA SER A 56 -8.01 17.15 20.51
C SER A 56 -7.86 16.08 19.42
N MET A 57 -6.72 16.02 18.73
CA MET A 57 -6.48 14.99 17.71
C MET A 57 -6.37 13.59 18.32
N LEU A 58 -5.66 13.45 19.45
CA LEU A 58 -5.49 12.16 20.13
C LEU A 58 -6.83 11.57 20.61
N GLY A 59 -7.72 12.42 21.13
CA GLY A 59 -9.06 12.01 21.56
C GLY A 59 -9.98 11.56 20.42
N LEU A 60 -9.80 12.11 19.21
CA LEU A 60 -10.58 11.67 18.04
C LEU A 60 -10.00 10.40 17.41
N PHE A 61 -8.66 10.26 17.41
CA PHE A 61 -7.99 9.07 16.89
C PHE A 61 -8.10 7.86 17.81
N SER A 62 -8.23 8.04 19.13
CA SER A 62 -8.44 6.92 20.06
C SER A 62 -9.77 6.19 19.86
N VAL A 63 -10.81 6.89 19.39
CA VAL A 63 -12.11 6.30 19.02
C VAL A 63 -11.97 5.37 17.81
N ILE A 64 -11.06 5.73 16.92
CA ILE A 64 -10.85 5.09 15.63
C ILE A 64 -9.83 3.94 15.80
N ASN A 65 -8.71 4.17 16.47
CA ASN A 65 -7.72 3.17 16.85
C ASN A 65 -7.38 3.32 18.36
N PRO A 66 -7.87 2.43 19.24
CA PRO A 66 -7.62 2.51 20.67
C PRO A 66 -6.13 2.51 21.03
N ALA A 67 -5.30 1.91 20.18
CA ALA A 67 -3.86 1.84 20.36
C ALA A 67 -3.22 3.25 20.32
N LEU A 68 -3.84 4.21 19.62
CA LEU A 68 -3.37 5.60 19.52
C LEU A 68 -3.58 6.42 20.80
N SER A 69 -4.30 5.89 21.79
CA SER A 69 -4.47 6.56 23.09
C SER A 69 -3.18 6.60 23.93
N LEU A 70 -2.19 5.75 23.63
CA LEU A 70 -0.99 5.56 24.44
C LEU A 70 0.29 6.21 23.87
N GLY A 71 0.26 6.70 22.62
CA GLY A 71 1.42 7.29 21.94
C GLY A 71 1.48 8.81 22.06
N GLY A 72 1.96 9.33 23.20
CA GLY A 72 2.12 10.77 23.43
C GLY A 72 3.09 11.46 22.44
N VAL A 73 2.76 12.69 22.07
CA VAL A 73 3.56 13.74 21.37
C VAL A 73 4.15 13.45 19.98
N ALA A 74 4.70 12.28 19.67
CA ALA A 74 5.32 11.98 18.37
C ALA A 74 4.31 11.88 17.20
N LEU A 75 3.05 11.59 17.52
CA LEU A 75 1.96 11.44 16.54
C LEU A 75 1.55 12.76 15.88
N SER A 76 1.72 13.88 16.59
CA SER A 76 1.29 15.20 16.12
C SER A 76 1.99 15.62 14.82
N GLY A 77 3.26 15.27 14.64
CA GLY A 77 4.05 15.65 13.47
C GLY A 77 3.86 14.76 12.23
N ILE A 78 3.36 13.53 12.40
CA ILE A 78 3.12 12.58 11.30
C ILE A 78 1.69 12.73 10.77
N LEU A 79 0.72 12.91 11.67
CA LEU A 79 -0.71 13.03 11.33
C LEU A 79 -1.08 14.40 10.73
N THR A 80 -0.24 15.42 10.92
CA THR A 80 -0.43 16.76 10.33
C THR A 80 0.15 16.90 8.93
N GLN A 81 0.83 15.88 8.41
CA GLN A 81 1.37 15.90 7.05
C GLN A 81 0.25 15.61 6.06
N SER A 82 -0.02 16.57 5.17
CA SER A 82 -0.94 16.43 4.04
C SER A 82 -0.66 15.16 3.22
N ASP A 83 0.60 14.73 3.15
CA ASP A 83 1.02 13.50 2.46
C ASP A 83 0.43 12.23 3.08
N TYR A 84 0.29 12.19 4.42
CA TYR A 84 -0.32 11.06 5.12
C TYR A 84 -1.81 10.97 4.80
N LEU A 85 -2.56 12.08 4.92
CA LEU A 85 -3.96 12.17 4.49
C LEU A 85 -4.12 11.61 3.08
N TRP A 86 -3.33 12.11 2.13
CA TRP A 86 -3.44 11.68 0.74
C TRP A 86 -3.10 10.21 0.56
N ARG A 87 -2.16 9.67 1.34
CA ARG A 87 -1.84 8.23 1.33
C ARG A 87 -3.04 7.40 1.80
N VAL A 88 -3.65 7.75 2.93
CA VAL A 88 -4.84 7.05 3.45
C VAL A 88 -6.00 7.15 2.47
N ARG A 89 -6.24 8.34 1.91
CA ARG A 89 -7.32 8.55 0.94
C ARG A 89 -7.12 7.76 -0.34
N ARG A 90 -5.92 7.72 -0.90
CA ARG A 90 -5.61 6.90 -2.09
C ARG A 90 -5.81 5.42 -1.80
N LEU A 91 -5.34 4.96 -0.65
CA LEU A 91 -5.52 3.59 -0.21
C LEU A 91 -7.01 3.23 -0.07
N TYR A 92 -7.80 4.08 0.57
CA TYR A 92 -9.26 3.95 0.66
C TYR A 92 -9.90 3.85 -0.73
N LEU A 93 -9.57 4.75 -1.66
CA LEU A 93 -10.16 4.75 -3.01
C LEU A 93 -9.84 3.47 -3.79
N VAL A 94 -8.59 2.99 -3.73
CA VAL A 94 -8.18 1.74 -4.37
C VAL A 94 -8.91 0.56 -3.74
N ALA A 95 -8.92 0.44 -2.42
CA ALA A 95 -9.58 -0.66 -1.72
C ALA A 95 -11.09 -0.68 -1.97
N LYS A 96 -11.73 0.50 -1.94
CA LYS A 96 -13.14 0.69 -2.25
C LYS A 96 -13.46 0.26 -3.68
N THR A 97 -12.67 0.69 -4.66
CA THR A 97 -12.90 0.36 -6.08
C THR A 97 -12.84 -1.14 -6.33
N ILE A 98 -11.88 -1.84 -5.72
CA ILE A 98 -11.77 -3.30 -5.78
C ILE A 98 -12.99 -3.95 -5.13
N LEU A 99 -13.40 -3.47 -3.95
CA LEU A 99 -14.54 -4.04 -3.22
C LEU A 99 -15.87 -3.83 -3.95
N GLU A 100 -16.08 -2.66 -4.56
CA GLU A 100 -17.28 -2.33 -5.34
C GLU A 100 -17.40 -3.20 -6.59
N GLU A 101 -16.28 -3.48 -7.28
CA GLU A 101 -16.29 -4.29 -8.50
C GLU A 101 -16.50 -5.78 -8.20
N PHE A 102 -15.75 -6.34 -7.25
CA PHE A 102 -15.74 -7.79 -7.03
C PHE A 102 -16.74 -8.25 -5.96
N GLY A 103 -17.16 -7.34 -5.06
CA GLY A 103 -18.07 -7.64 -3.95
C GLY A 103 -17.37 -8.29 -2.75
N ASP A 104 -17.94 -8.06 -1.57
CA ASP A 104 -17.36 -8.46 -0.27
C ASP A 104 -17.15 -9.98 -0.11
N GLU A 105 -17.98 -10.78 -0.76
CA GLU A 105 -17.95 -12.25 -0.65
C GLU A 105 -16.93 -12.92 -1.59
N ASN A 106 -16.55 -12.26 -2.67
CA ASN A 106 -15.71 -12.87 -3.72
C ASN A 106 -14.24 -12.50 -3.63
N VAL A 107 -13.90 -11.44 -2.90
CA VAL A 107 -12.52 -10.96 -2.76
C VAL A 107 -12.18 -10.80 -1.27
N THR A 108 -10.92 -11.09 -0.92
CA THR A 108 -10.38 -10.70 0.37
C THR A 108 -9.40 -9.54 0.19
N ILE A 109 -9.66 -8.41 0.83
CA ILE A 109 -8.85 -7.19 0.80
C ILE A 109 -8.35 -6.93 2.21
N VAL A 110 -7.03 -6.89 2.36
CA VAL A 110 -6.36 -6.61 3.63
C VAL A 110 -5.43 -5.42 3.43
N PRO A 111 -5.76 -4.24 3.97
CA PRO A 111 -4.88 -3.08 3.88
C PRO A 111 -3.77 -3.12 4.93
N ARG A 112 -2.65 -2.44 4.62
CA ARG A 112 -1.52 -2.17 5.52
C ARG A 112 -0.96 -3.44 6.16
N VAL A 113 -0.67 -4.45 5.33
CA VAL A 113 -0.05 -5.71 5.77
C VAL A 113 1.38 -5.45 6.20
N LYS A 114 1.69 -5.74 7.47
CA LYS A 114 3.03 -5.60 8.02
C LYS A 114 3.88 -6.81 7.62
N THR A 115 5.12 -6.52 7.27
CA THR A 115 6.19 -7.50 7.10
C THR A 115 7.34 -7.10 8.03
N ASN A 116 8.38 -7.92 8.13
CA ASN A 116 9.51 -7.66 9.02
C ASN A 116 10.21 -6.31 8.76
N SER A 117 10.13 -5.79 7.53
CA SER A 117 10.86 -4.58 7.13
C SER A 117 10.05 -3.55 6.32
N ALA A 118 8.77 -3.83 6.04
CA ALA A 118 7.91 -2.92 5.27
C ALA A 118 6.43 -3.11 5.58
N ILE A 119 5.62 -2.12 5.19
CA ILE A 119 4.15 -2.20 5.19
C ILE A 119 3.69 -2.21 3.73
N ILE A 120 2.95 -3.25 3.34
CA ILE A 120 2.32 -3.36 2.02
C ILE A 120 0.96 -2.70 2.08
N ASP A 121 0.66 -1.81 1.14
CA ASP A 121 -0.55 -1.00 1.22
C ASP A 121 -1.83 -1.85 1.10
N LEU A 122 -1.89 -2.78 0.15
CA LEU A 122 -2.99 -3.75 0.02
C LEU A 122 -2.50 -5.14 -0.34
N PHE A 123 -3.08 -6.13 0.33
CA PHE A 123 -3.00 -7.53 -0.02
C PHE A 123 -4.39 -7.99 -0.43
N VAL A 124 -4.52 -8.51 -1.65
CA VAL A 124 -5.81 -8.89 -2.23
C VAL A 124 -5.78 -10.34 -2.69
N ARG A 125 -6.71 -11.15 -2.22
CA ARG A 125 -6.88 -12.54 -2.67
C ARG A 125 -8.12 -12.62 -3.55
N MET A 126 -7.92 -13.08 -4.77
CA MET A 126 -8.97 -13.35 -5.75
C MET A 126 -9.52 -14.78 -5.59
N PRO A 127 -10.75 -15.04 -6.05
CA PRO A 127 -11.38 -16.36 -5.91
C PRO A 127 -10.68 -17.43 -6.77
N ASP A 128 -9.95 -17.02 -7.80
CA ASP A 128 -9.13 -17.87 -8.66
C ASP A 128 -7.72 -18.18 -8.09
N ARG A 129 -7.52 -17.91 -6.78
CA ARG A 129 -6.27 -18.12 -6.02
C ARG A 129 -5.13 -17.15 -6.36
N ARG A 130 -5.30 -16.21 -7.29
CA ARG A 130 -4.30 -15.17 -7.50
C ARG A 130 -4.24 -14.25 -6.28
N ILE A 131 -3.02 -13.92 -5.87
CA ILE A 131 -2.78 -12.99 -4.77
C ILE A 131 -2.12 -11.75 -5.35
N PHE A 132 -2.69 -10.57 -5.09
CA PHE A 132 -2.13 -9.29 -5.49
C PHE A 132 -1.57 -8.57 -4.27
N ALA A 133 -0.31 -8.15 -4.39
CA ALA A 133 0.34 -7.27 -3.45
C ALA A 133 0.51 -5.91 -4.11
N LEU A 134 -0.25 -4.93 -3.64
CA LEU A 134 -0.36 -3.61 -4.26
C LEU A 134 0.28 -2.56 -3.37
N MET A 135 1.06 -1.69 -4.00
CA MET A 135 1.58 -0.47 -3.40
C MET A 135 1.04 0.73 -4.16
N VAL A 136 0.30 1.60 -3.47
CA VAL A 136 -0.36 2.75 -4.09
C VAL A 136 0.58 3.94 -4.03
N ARG A 137 1.00 4.44 -5.19
CA ARG A 137 1.98 5.54 -5.29
C ARG A 137 1.42 6.65 -6.16
N SER A 138 1.65 7.89 -5.76
CA SER A 138 1.30 9.06 -6.56
C SER A 138 2.57 9.69 -7.12
N SER A 139 2.45 10.23 -8.32
CA SER A 139 3.36 11.21 -8.87
C SER A 139 2.51 12.23 -9.60
N GLU A 140 2.08 13.27 -8.88
CA GLU A 140 1.11 14.28 -9.34
C GLU A 140 1.38 14.70 -10.79
N ASP A 141 0.39 14.47 -11.67
CA ASP A 141 0.40 14.80 -13.09
C ASP A 141 1.73 14.53 -13.80
N ALA A 142 2.28 13.34 -13.52
CA ALA A 142 3.59 12.96 -13.99
C ALA A 142 3.56 11.70 -14.83
N SER A 143 4.44 11.70 -15.83
CA SER A 143 4.70 10.57 -16.70
C SER A 143 5.86 9.73 -16.15
N ILE A 144 5.60 8.44 -15.92
CA ILE A 144 6.54 7.47 -15.34
C ILE A 144 7.26 6.70 -16.46
N LYS A 145 8.59 6.74 -16.45
CA LYS A 145 9.44 5.97 -17.35
C LYS A 145 10.34 5.04 -16.57
N TRP A 146 10.43 3.79 -17.00
CA TRP A 146 11.41 2.82 -16.51
C TRP A 146 12.67 2.88 -17.39
N ASN A 147 13.84 2.88 -16.76
CA ASN A 147 15.11 2.74 -17.44
C ASN A 147 15.77 1.43 -17.02
N GLU A 148 15.81 0.47 -17.94
CA GLU A 148 16.31 -0.88 -17.67
C GLU A 148 17.82 -0.92 -17.44
N ASN A 149 18.59 -0.08 -18.13
CA ASN A 149 20.04 -0.01 -17.95
C ASN A 149 20.41 0.51 -16.56
N LEU A 150 19.66 1.52 -16.08
CA LEU A 150 19.90 2.13 -14.77
C LEU A 150 19.15 1.43 -13.64
N GLN A 151 18.26 0.49 -13.97
CA GLN A 151 17.38 -0.19 -13.02
C GLN A 151 16.63 0.82 -12.13
N ASP A 152 16.14 1.91 -12.72
CA ASP A 152 15.45 2.95 -11.97
C ASP A 152 14.34 3.66 -12.76
N PHE A 153 13.42 4.26 -12.01
CA PHE A 153 12.34 5.06 -12.55
C PHE A 153 12.73 6.53 -12.71
N PHE A 154 12.12 7.14 -13.71
CA PHE A 154 12.18 8.55 -13.99
C PHE A 154 10.76 9.11 -14.07
N VAL A 155 10.59 10.31 -13.52
CA VAL A 155 9.33 11.04 -13.49
C VAL A 155 9.49 12.31 -14.31
N THR A 156 8.55 12.55 -15.21
CA THR A 156 8.49 13.78 -16.00
C THR A 156 7.17 14.49 -15.70
N LYS A 157 7.23 15.66 -15.07
CA LYS A 157 6.06 16.55 -14.90
C LYS A 157 5.95 17.48 -16.11
N LYS A 158 4.74 17.93 -16.44
CA LYS A 158 4.50 18.85 -17.57
C LYS A 158 5.45 20.06 -17.52
N GLY A 159 6.16 20.31 -18.62
CA GLY A 159 7.11 21.42 -18.74
C GLY A 159 8.39 21.31 -17.90
N LYS A 160 8.68 20.15 -17.31
CA LYS A 160 9.88 19.92 -16.50
C LYS A 160 10.73 18.79 -17.06
N ASN A 161 12.04 18.87 -16.82
CA ASN A 161 12.97 17.81 -17.19
C ASN A 161 12.71 16.52 -16.39
N PRO A 162 12.95 15.33 -16.98
CA PRO A 162 12.86 14.07 -16.27
C PRO A 162 13.77 14.04 -15.04
N LYS A 163 13.24 13.56 -13.91
CA LYS A 163 14.00 13.38 -12.67
C LYS A 163 14.00 11.92 -12.25
N ARG A 164 15.13 11.45 -11.76
CA ARG A 164 15.25 10.13 -11.12
C ARG A 164 14.28 10.03 -9.94
N TYR A 165 13.58 8.92 -9.83
CA TYR A 165 12.53 8.70 -8.84
C TYR A 165 12.65 7.31 -8.22
N ASN A 166 13.71 7.16 -7.41
CA ASN A 166 14.08 5.91 -6.74
C ASN A 166 13.01 5.35 -5.78
N HIS A 167 12.01 6.14 -5.42
CA HIS A 167 10.95 5.73 -4.52
C HIS A 167 10.13 4.55 -5.08
N LEU A 168 9.91 4.49 -6.40
CA LEU A 168 9.22 3.34 -7.02
C LEU A 168 10.10 2.09 -7.02
N THR A 169 11.40 2.23 -7.26
CA THR A 169 12.36 1.11 -7.17
C THR A 169 12.40 0.53 -5.76
N LYS A 170 12.48 1.39 -4.74
CA LYS A 170 12.35 0.99 -3.32
C LYS A 170 11.00 0.32 -3.01
N THR A 171 9.93 0.75 -3.68
CA THR A 171 8.61 0.14 -3.52
C THR A 171 8.58 -1.31 -4.04
N ILE A 172 9.32 -1.62 -5.11
CA ILE A 172 9.48 -3.00 -5.60
C ILE A 172 10.24 -3.85 -4.57
N GLU A 173 11.27 -3.30 -3.95
CA GLU A 173 12.01 -3.97 -2.87
C GLU A 173 11.11 -4.25 -1.66
N GLN A 174 10.27 -3.29 -1.26
CA GLN A 174 9.26 -3.47 -0.21
C GLN A 174 8.29 -4.60 -0.57
N LEU A 175 7.82 -4.69 -1.82
CA LEU A 175 6.95 -5.79 -2.26
C LEU A 175 7.62 -7.18 -2.17
N ASN A 176 8.95 -7.24 -2.12
CA ASN A 176 9.67 -8.52 -1.94
C ASN A 176 9.64 -9.04 -0.51
N THR A 177 9.40 -8.20 0.48
CA THR A 177 9.38 -8.60 1.91
C THR A 177 8.20 -9.51 2.23
N LEU A 178 7.19 -9.60 1.35
CA LEU A 178 6.11 -10.58 1.45
C LEU A 178 6.59 -12.04 1.39
N LEU A 179 7.79 -12.28 0.87
CA LEU A 179 8.41 -13.60 0.94
C LEU A 179 8.68 -14.02 2.39
N ASP A 180 8.87 -13.07 3.31
CA ASP A 180 9.10 -13.37 4.73
C ASP A 180 7.81 -13.88 5.37
N LEU A 181 6.65 -13.30 5.05
CA LEU A 181 5.35 -13.83 5.49
C LEU A 181 5.12 -15.29 5.05
N ARG A 182 5.64 -15.66 3.87
CA ARG A 182 5.59 -17.05 3.40
C ARG A 182 6.49 -17.97 4.23
N LYS A 183 7.72 -17.53 4.56
CA LYS A 183 8.66 -18.29 5.40
C LYS A 183 8.09 -18.51 6.80
N ASP A 184 7.47 -17.47 7.35
CA ASP A 184 6.92 -17.45 8.71
C ASP A 184 5.56 -18.17 8.82
N ARG A 185 5.07 -18.74 7.71
CA ARG A 185 3.74 -19.40 7.61
C ARG A 185 2.61 -18.50 8.12
N HIS A 186 2.72 -17.21 7.86
CA HIS A 186 1.78 -16.21 8.34
C HIS A 186 0.34 -16.54 7.85
N PRO A 187 -0.71 -16.39 8.67
CA PRO A 187 -2.09 -16.75 8.31
C PRO A 187 -2.59 -16.12 7.00
N LEU A 188 -2.15 -14.90 6.68
CA LEU A 188 -2.42 -14.24 5.40
C LEU A 188 -1.97 -15.03 4.17
N MET A 189 -1.03 -15.96 4.28
CA MET A 189 -0.60 -16.83 3.17
C MET A 189 -1.48 -18.07 3.02
N GLY A 190 -2.39 -18.33 3.96
CA GLY A 190 -3.27 -19.50 3.95
C GLY A 190 -2.75 -20.67 4.78
N ASN A 191 -3.63 -21.65 4.98
CA ASN A 191 -3.44 -22.74 5.92
C ASN A 191 -2.88 -23.99 5.24
N SER A 192 -3.17 -24.18 3.95
CA SER A 192 -2.65 -25.29 3.16
C SER A 192 -1.33 -24.96 2.46
N TYR A 193 -0.58 -26.00 2.08
CA TYR A 193 0.62 -25.83 1.27
C TYR A 193 0.31 -25.20 -0.09
N SER A 194 -0.83 -25.57 -0.71
CA SER A 194 -1.23 -25.02 -2.01
C SER A 194 -1.55 -23.52 -1.93
N GLU A 195 -2.19 -23.07 -0.85
CA GLU A 195 -2.49 -21.65 -0.65
C GLU A 195 -1.22 -20.83 -0.40
N ARG A 196 -0.32 -21.33 0.47
CA ARG A 196 0.93 -20.62 0.80
C ARG A 196 1.86 -20.44 -0.39
N ASN A 197 1.82 -21.37 -1.34
CA ASN A 197 2.63 -21.31 -2.54
C ASN A 197 1.89 -20.69 -3.74
N ALA A 198 0.70 -20.12 -3.54
CA ALA A 198 0.03 -19.37 -4.59
C ALA A 198 0.92 -18.22 -5.10
N PRO A 199 0.90 -17.94 -6.42
CA PRO A 199 1.68 -16.87 -7.00
C PRO A 199 1.23 -15.52 -6.47
N ILE A 200 2.20 -14.70 -6.06
CA ILE A 200 1.97 -13.33 -5.60
C ILE A 200 2.34 -12.38 -6.75
N ILE A 201 1.34 -11.72 -7.29
CA ILE A 201 1.45 -10.67 -8.29
C ILE A 201 1.78 -9.36 -7.57
N LYS A 202 2.98 -8.85 -7.80
CA LYS A 202 3.46 -7.60 -7.19
C LYS A 202 3.17 -6.45 -8.13
N ALA A 203 2.50 -5.42 -7.65
CA ALA A 203 2.20 -4.25 -8.48
C ALA A 203 2.31 -2.93 -7.73
N ILE A 204 2.76 -1.91 -8.45
CA ILE A 204 2.64 -0.52 -8.08
C ILE A 204 1.42 0.03 -8.80
N VAL A 205 0.43 0.48 -8.04
CA VAL A 205 -0.75 1.17 -8.57
C VAL A 205 -0.46 2.66 -8.56
N LEU A 206 -0.39 3.26 -9.74
CA LEU A 206 -0.26 4.70 -9.90
C LEU A 206 -1.61 5.35 -9.61
N ALA A 207 -1.64 6.23 -8.62
CA ALA A 207 -2.84 7.00 -8.28
C ALA A 207 -3.28 7.92 -9.44
N GLN A 208 -4.53 8.36 -9.40
CA GLN A 208 -5.11 9.26 -10.40
C GLN A 208 -4.19 10.45 -10.71
N GLY A 209 -4.06 10.78 -12.01
CA GLY A 209 -3.19 11.83 -12.53
C GLY A 209 -1.79 11.36 -12.93
N ALA A 210 -1.25 10.31 -12.30
CA ALA A 210 0.00 9.70 -12.73
C ALA A 210 -0.24 8.74 -13.92
N LYS A 211 0.61 8.83 -14.95
CA LYS A 211 0.50 8.03 -16.18
C LYS A 211 1.81 7.35 -16.50
N ILE A 212 1.75 6.19 -17.14
CA ILE A 212 2.94 5.50 -17.65
C ILE A 212 3.32 6.15 -18.99
N ALA A 213 4.60 6.47 -19.18
CA ALA A 213 5.07 7.08 -20.42
C ALA A 213 4.89 6.13 -21.61
N ALA A 214 4.20 6.57 -22.67
CA ALA A 214 4.08 5.79 -23.91
C ALA A 214 5.44 5.51 -24.58
N THR A 215 6.48 6.25 -24.21
CA THR A 215 7.86 6.11 -24.70
C THR A 215 8.69 5.08 -23.94
N ASN A 216 8.10 4.31 -23.02
CA ASN A 216 8.73 3.09 -22.49
C ASN A 216 8.93 2.08 -23.63
N ALA A 217 9.92 1.20 -23.48
CA ALA A 217 10.29 0.28 -24.55
C ALA A 217 9.13 -0.71 -24.83
N PRO A 218 8.79 -1.01 -26.10
CA PRO A 218 7.66 -1.88 -26.43
C PRO A 218 7.66 -3.23 -25.71
N GLU A 219 8.84 -3.82 -25.52
CA GLU A 219 9.08 -5.09 -24.84
C GLU A 219 8.78 -5.06 -23.33
N GLN A 220 8.72 -3.87 -22.73
CA GLN A 220 8.36 -3.68 -21.32
C GLN A 220 6.85 -3.62 -21.14
N TRP A 221 6.10 -3.37 -22.21
CA TRP A 221 4.64 -3.42 -22.18
C TRP A 221 4.16 -4.86 -22.36
N ILE A 222 3.30 -5.30 -21.45
CA ILE A 222 2.66 -6.61 -21.55
C ILE A 222 1.16 -6.49 -21.31
N GLU A 223 0.42 -7.48 -21.80
CA GLU A 223 -0.96 -7.70 -21.36
C GLU A 223 -0.95 -8.58 -20.10
N PHE A 224 -1.59 -8.11 -19.04
CA PHE A 224 -1.85 -8.89 -17.84
C PHE A 224 -3.31 -8.74 -17.44
N GLY A 225 -4.01 -9.87 -17.28
CA GLY A 225 -5.46 -9.85 -17.19
C GLY A 225 -6.03 -9.27 -18.47
N ARG A 226 -6.71 -8.13 -18.37
CA ARG A 226 -7.25 -7.36 -19.51
C ARG A 226 -6.66 -5.95 -19.61
N ALA A 227 -5.51 -5.73 -18.95
CA ALA A 227 -4.84 -4.45 -18.94
C ALA A 227 -3.46 -4.54 -19.57
N ARG A 228 -3.14 -3.50 -20.34
CA ARG A 228 -1.78 -3.24 -20.80
C ARG A 228 -1.00 -2.56 -19.67
N VAL A 229 -0.01 -3.24 -19.14
CA VAL A 229 0.77 -2.79 -17.98
C VAL A 229 2.26 -2.74 -18.29
N LEU A 230 3.01 -1.96 -17.52
CA LEU A 230 4.46 -1.93 -17.62
C LEU A 230 5.05 -3.01 -16.72
N LYS A 231 5.74 -3.97 -17.32
CA LYS A 231 6.52 -4.99 -16.62
C LYS A 231 7.90 -4.44 -16.30
N VAL A 232 8.24 -4.47 -15.02
CA VAL A 232 9.53 -4.03 -14.50
C VAL A 232 10.25 -5.21 -13.89
N ARG A 233 11.51 -5.37 -14.27
CA ARG A 233 12.39 -6.43 -13.76
C ARG A 233 13.55 -5.80 -13.04
N THR A 234 13.62 -6.03 -11.73
CA THR A 234 14.76 -5.70 -10.87
C THR A 234 15.26 -6.96 -10.17
N THR A 235 15.29 -6.97 -8.84
CA THR A 235 15.47 -8.17 -8.00
C THR A 235 14.28 -9.12 -8.11
N SER A 236 13.12 -8.61 -8.54
CA SER A 236 11.95 -9.43 -8.88
C SER A 236 11.15 -8.79 -10.02
N ILE A 237 10.14 -9.51 -10.50
CA ILE A 237 9.18 -8.96 -11.46
C ILE A 237 8.08 -8.25 -10.68
N ALA A 238 7.82 -6.99 -11.04
CA ALA A 238 6.68 -6.22 -10.60
C ALA A 238 6.00 -5.55 -11.79
N TYR A 239 4.72 -5.24 -11.63
CA TYR A 239 3.95 -4.51 -12.62
C TYR A 239 3.72 -3.08 -12.16
N VAL A 240 3.67 -2.14 -13.10
CA VAL A 240 3.16 -0.79 -12.85
C VAL A 240 1.86 -0.67 -13.62
N VAL A 241 0.79 -0.33 -12.90
CA VAL A 241 -0.57 -0.24 -13.41
C VAL A 241 -1.13 1.14 -13.11
N GLU A 242 -1.82 1.73 -14.06
CA GLU A 242 -2.56 2.97 -13.84
C GLU A 242 -3.86 2.68 -13.09
N TYR A 243 -4.29 3.61 -12.23
CA TYR A 243 -5.54 3.47 -11.47
C TYR A 243 -6.73 3.05 -12.35
N ASP A 244 -6.87 3.67 -13.53
CA ASP A 244 -8.00 3.44 -14.45
C ASP A 244 -8.03 2.01 -15.03
N ASP A 245 -6.89 1.32 -15.04
CA ASP A 245 -6.76 -0.05 -15.54
C ASP A 245 -6.61 -1.09 -14.43
N LEU A 246 -6.69 -0.67 -13.15
CA LEU A 246 -6.54 -1.56 -12.00
C LEU A 246 -7.51 -2.75 -12.05
N ILE A 247 -8.80 -2.49 -12.29
CA ILE A 247 -9.80 -3.57 -12.36
C ILE A 247 -9.49 -4.52 -13.51
N LYS A 248 -9.21 -3.98 -14.70
CA LYS A 248 -8.86 -4.80 -15.88
C LYS A 248 -7.62 -5.66 -15.63
N PHE A 249 -6.63 -5.13 -14.93
CA PHE A 249 -5.41 -5.85 -14.54
C PHE A 249 -5.72 -7.04 -13.61
N MET A 250 -6.72 -6.88 -12.73
CA MET A 250 -7.12 -7.93 -11.79
C MET A 250 -8.06 -8.97 -12.41
N LEU A 251 -8.71 -8.68 -13.54
CA LEU A 251 -9.54 -9.66 -14.25
C LEU A 251 -8.70 -10.81 -14.84
N LEU A 252 -9.38 -11.91 -15.15
CA LEU A 252 -8.80 -12.96 -15.97
C LEU A 252 -8.66 -12.49 -17.43
N PRO A 253 -7.64 -12.97 -18.16
CA PRO A 253 -7.53 -12.71 -19.59
C PRO A 253 -8.80 -13.09 -20.34
N GLU A 254 -9.10 -12.38 -21.42
CA GLU A 254 -10.14 -12.80 -22.35
C GLU A 254 -9.72 -14.12 -23.01
N LYS A 255 -10.66 -15.05 -23.13
CA LYS A 255 -10.43 -16.37 -23.73
C LYS A 255 -10.43 -16.27 -25.25
#